data_AF-A0A924LT30-F1
#
_entry.id   AF-A0A924LT30-F1
#
_cell.length_a   1.000
_cell.length_b   1.000
_cell.length_c   1.000
_cell.angle_alpha   90.00
_cell.angle_beta   90.00
_cell.angle_gamma   90.00
#
_symmetry.space_group_name_H-M   'P 1'
#
loop_
_entity.id
_entity.type
_entity.pdbx_description
1 polymer ?
#
loop_
_entity_poly.entity_id
_entity_poly.type
_entity_poly.pdbx_seq_one_letter_code
_entity_poly.pdbx_strand_id
1 'polypeptide(L)'
;MKKIIIVLVFIFSQFSNACNTLYEAQKIALLQYKFVLVNIMESEGTTNRKFFMLEKEDLGLMSNYVCLNLYKGQDNSEISKCKIYNYPTLLIIDGNGVEIYRYANSLDLMGFKPALENFNNCPVSLINDLKSFNEKNNYYSAIRIAQSYLDYSLSLEANLKFEIYHVCDLYLKKAISLVKKSDKLYDEKIQKMEILMKFKLAYQKNFPELNEQLSYDDKFTFESNKLISYFLRYINSKSQNTNELASIESKIKQYEGFEDYIKKADLILSQEF
;
A
#
# COMPACT_ATOMS: atom_id res chain seq x y z
N MET A 1 -21.84 -25.21 33.07
CA MET A 1 -21.50 -23.83 32.64
C MET A 1 -20.09 -23.36 33.08
N LYS A 2 -19.11 -24.25 33.32
CA LYS A 2 -17.72 -23.85 33.69
C LYS A 2 -16.69 -23.93 32.55
N LYS A 3 -17.06 -24.47 31.38
CA LYS A 3 -16.16 -24.64 30.22
C LYS A 3 -16.19 -23.47 29.21
N ILE A 4 -17.19 -22.59 29.28
CA ILE A 4 -17.31 -21.43 28.39
C ILE A 4 -16.41 -20.26 28.84
N ILE A 5 -16.08 -20.20 30.13
CA ILE A 5 -15.25 -19.11 30.69
C ILE A 5 -13.77 -19.23 30.26
N ILE A 6 -13.26 -20.45 30.00
CA ILE A 6 -11.85 -20.66 29.62
C ILE A 6 -11.56 -20.19 28.18
N VAL A 7 -12.56 -20.23 27.29
CA VAL A 7 -12.40 -19.73 25.91
C VAL A 7 -12.42 -18.21 25.85
N LEU A 8 -13.16 -17.55 26.76
CA LEU A 8 -13.20 -16.08 26.84
C LEU A 8 -11.91 -15.48 27.39
N VAL A 9 -11.26 -16.14 28.37
CA VAL A 9 -9.98 -15.65 28.94
C VAL A 9 -8.83 -15.73 27.93
N PHE A 10 -8.87 -16.67 26.97
CA PHE A 10 -7.85 -16.79 25.92
C PHE A 10 -7.96 -15.74 24.80
N ILE A 11 -9.13 -15.10 24.65
CA ILE A 11 -9.35 -14.05 23.64
C ILE A 11 -8.88 -12.69 24.18
N PHE A 12 -8.96 -12.46 25.50
CA PHE A 12 -8.55 -11.19 26.11
C PHE A 12 -7.04 -11.06 26.38
N SER A 13 -6.28 -12.16 26.43
CA SER A 13 -4.80 -12.10 26.61
C SER A 13 -4.03 -11.75 25.32
N GLN A 14 -4.71 -11.64 24.17
CA GLN A 14 -4.07 -11.32 22.90
C GLN A 14 -3.78 -9.81 22.72
N PHE A 15 -4.28 -8.96 23.61
CA PHE A 15 -4.19 -7.49 23.48
C PHE A 15 -2.98 -6.85 24.19
N SER A 16 -2.07 -7.64 24.80
CA SER A 16 -0.92 -7.08 25.53
C SER A 16 0.47 -7.56 25.07
N ASN A 17 0.56 -8.33 24.00
CA ASN A 17 1.87 -8.74 23.46
C ASN A 17 2.27 -7.78 22.35
N ALA A 18 2.76 -6.59 22.72
CA ALA A 18 3.60 -5.83 21.81
C ALA A 18 4.72 -6.76 21.33
N CYS A 19 4.92 -6.84 20.01
CA CYS A 19 6.01 -7.65 19.48
C CYS A 19 7.35 -7.06 19.96
N ASN A 20 8.35 -7.92 20.17
CA ASN A 20 9.68 -7.45 20.60
C ASN A 20 10.64 -7.27 19.42
N THR A 21 10.26 -7.74 18.23
CA THR A 21 11.06 -7.61 17.01
C THR A 21 10.19 -7.26 15.82
N LEU A 22 10.79 -6.57 14.85
CA LEU A 22 10.16 -6.22 13.59
C LEU A 22 9.70 -7.46 12.80
N TYR A 23 10.53 -8.51 12.82
CA TYR A 23 10.24 -9.76 12.10
C TYR A 23 8.99 -10.47 12.64
N GLU A 24 8.84 -10.56 13.97
CA GLU A 24 7.65 -11.14 14.59
C GLU A 24 6.39 -10.31 14.27
N ALA A 25 6.51 -8.98 14.35
CA ALA A 25 5.40 -8.07 14.04
C ALA A 25 4.91 -8.24 12.61
N GLN A 26 5.83 -8.30 11.64
CA GLN A 26 5.52 -8.53 10.21
C GLN A 26 4.81 -9.87 9.99
N LYS A 27 5.31 -10.95 10.61
CA LYS A 27 4.70 -12.27 10.51
C LYS A 27 3.27 -12.28 11.05
N ILE A 28 3.05 -11.66 12.21
CA ILE A 28 1.71 -11.56 12.82
C ILE A 28 0.80 -10.69 11.95
N ALA A 29 1.29 -9.57 11.43
CA ALA A 29 0.54 -8.67 10.54
C ALA A 29 0.02 -9.37 9.29
N LEU A 30 0.87 -10.17 8.63
CA LEU A 30 0.47 -10.99 7.47
C LEU A 30 -0.54 -12.09 7.83
N LEU A 31 -0.47 -12.65 9.05
CA LEU A 31 -1.41 -13.67 9.52
C LEU A 31 -2.76 -13.09 9.95
N GLN A 32 -2.76 -11.89 10.53
CA GLN A 32 -3.95 -11.23 11.07
C GLN A 32 -4.61 -10.25 10.09
N TYR A 33 -4.02 -10.06 8.91
CA TYR A 33 -4.50 -9.11 7.91
C TYR A 33 -4.48 -7.65 8.39
N LYS A 34 -3.37 -7.25 9.01
CA LYS A 34 -3.18 -5.93 9.62
C LYS A 34 -1.90 -5.27 9.12
N PHE A 35 -1.82 -3.95 9.26
CA PHE A 35 -0.55 -3.23 9.23
C PHE A 35 0.14 -3.30 10.59
N VAL A 36 1.43 -2.97 10.62
CA VAL A 36 2.19 -2.84 11.86
C VAL A 36 2.28 -1.36 12.23
N LEU A 37 1.90 -1.04 13.46
CA LEU A 37 2.10 0.28 14.07
C LEU A 37 3.37 0.23 14.90
N VAL A 38 4.41 0.91 14.44
CA VAL A 38 5.71 0.97 15.12
C VAL A 38 5.81 2.26 15.90
N ASN A 39 6.00 2.15 17.21
CA ASN A 39 6.28 3.27 18.09
C ASN A 39 7.73 3.21 18.56
N ILE A 40 8.52 4.20 18.12
CA ILE A 40 9.96 4.26 18.34
C ILE A 40 10.25 5.37 19.34
N MET A 41 10.76 5.00 20.50
CA MET A 41 10.96 5.86 21.67
C MET A 41 12.43 5.97 22.06
N GLU A 42 12.77 6.97 22.88
CA GLU A 42 14.14 7.18 23.33
C GLU A 42 14.55 6.22 24.47
N SER A 43 13.61 5.79 25.31
CA SER A 43 13.89 4.81 26.37
C SER A 43 12.62 4.05 26.78
N GLU A 44 12.79 2.89 27.41
CA GLU A 44 11.70 2.01 27.89
C GLU A 44 10.83 2.66 28.98
N GLY A 45 11.34 3.70 29.66
CA GLY A 45 10.63 4.46 30.69
C GLY A 45 10.05 5.80 30.22
N THR A 46 10.42 6.28 29.03
CA THR A 46 9.79 7.49 28.45
C THR A 46 8.47 7.10 27.84
N THR A 47 7.41 7.01 28.65
CA THR A 47 6.06 6.88 28.11
C THR A 47 5.78 8.12 27.28
N ASN A 48 5.58 7.95 25.97
CA ASN A 48 4.87 8.97 25.21
C ASN A 48 3.45 8.99 25.77
N ARG A 49 3.21 9.82 26.81
CA ARG A 49 1.95 9.86 27.57
C ARG A 49 0.74 9.97 26.63
N LYS A 50 0.92 10.67 25.51
CA LYS A 50 -0.09 10.83 24.48
C LYS A 50 -0.35 9.52 23.72
N PHE A 51 0.68 8.72 23.42
CA PHE A 51 0.51 7.43 22.72
C PHE A 51 -0.22 6.44 23.61
N PHE A 52 0.15 6.40 24.89
CA PHE A 52 -0.55 5.61 25.90
C PHE A 52 -1.99 6.09 26.13
N MET A 53 -2.26 7.39 25.99
CA MET A 53 -3.63 7.92 25.98
C MET A 53 -4.41 7.44 24.76
N LEU A 54 -3.82 7.49 23.55
CA LEU A 54 -4.39 6.92 22.33
C LEU A 54 -4.68 5.42 22.45
N GLU A 55 -3.76 4.64 23.02
CA GLU A 55 -4.00 3.22 23.31
C GLU A 55 -5.20 3.02 24.24
N LYS A 56 -5.42 3.90 25.22
CA LYS A 56 -6.53 3.78 26.17
C LYS A 56 -7.87 4.28 25.64
N GLU A 57 -7.86 5.41 24.94
CA GLU A 57 -9.07 6.08 24.46
C GLU A 57 -9.59 5.44 23.18
N ASP A 58 -8.69 4.95 22.32
CA ASP A 58 -9.00 4.38 21.00
C ASP A 58 -8.56 2.90 20.89
N LEU A 59 -8.79 2.10 21.93
CA LEU A 59 -8.52 0.64 21.94
C LEU A 59 -9.06 -0.07 20.68
N GLY A 60 -10.24 0.35 20.22
CA GLY A 60 -10.86 -0.19 19.01
C GLY A 60 -10.04 0.08 17.75
N LEU A 61 -9.42 1.25 17.63
CA LEU A 61 -8.60 1.61 16.48
C LEU A 61 -7.27 0.87 16.49
N MET A 62 -6.59 0.85 17.66
CA MET A 62 -5.32 0.15 17.84
C MET A 62 -5.44 -1.36 17.64
N SER A 63 -6.61 -1.94 17.92
CA SER A 63 -6.87 -3.37 17.72
C SER A 63 -6.71 -3.82 16.26
N ASN A 64 -6.75 -2.89 15.30
CA ASN A 64 -6.59 -3.18 13.86
C ASN A 64 -5.15 -3.12 13.38
N TYR A 65 -4.21 -2.85 14.29
CA TYR A 65 -2.78 -2.86 14.02
C TYR A 65 -2.09 -3.96 14.84
N VAL A 66 -0.92 -4.38 14.37
CA VAL A 66 0.06 -5.09 15.19
C VAL A 66 0.99 -4.05 15.79
N CYS A 67 0.94 -3.85 17.09
CA CYS A 67 1.77 -2.85 17.77
C CYS A 67 3.19 -3.39 18.03
N LEU A 68 4.18 -2.58 17.71
CA LEU A 68 5.61 -2.83 17.95
C LEU A 68 6.21 -1.61 18.65
N ASN A 69 6.78 -1.80 19.83
CA ASN A 69 7.51 -0.76 20.53
C ASN A 69 9.01 -1.00 20.39
N LEU A 70 9.75 0.00 19.89
CA LEU A 70 11.21 -0.03 19.77
C LEU A 70 11.82 1.10 20.60
N TYR A 71 13.00 0.85 21.17
CA TYR A 71 13.67 1.81 22.06
C TYR A 71 15.10 2.08 21.59
N LYS A 72 15.50 3.35 21.55
CA LYS A 72 16.89 3.76 21.27
C LYS A 72 17.82 3.07 22.28
N GLY A 73 18.69 2.19 21.78
CA GLY A 73 19.64 1.43 22.60
C GLY A 73 19.31 -0.07 22.78
N GLN A 74 18.08 -0.51 22.51
CA GLN A 74 17.81 -1.93 22.25
C GLN A 74 18.12 -2.22 20.78
N ASP A 75 19.00 -3.18 20.53
CA ASP A 75 19.42 -3.71 19.23
C ASP A 75 19.29 -2.70 18.05
N ASN A 76 20.28 -1.82 17.93
CA ASN A 76 20.32 -0.75 16.91
C ASN A 76 20.07 -1.24 15.46
N SER A 77 20.19 -2.54 15.20
CA SER A 77 19.99 -3.13 13.87
C SER A 77 18.56 -2.97 13.34
N GLU A 78 17.53 -2.98 14.19
CA GLU A 78 16.13 -2.82 13.73
C GLU A 78 15.78 -1.34 13.50
N ILE A 79 16.11 -0.47 14.46
CA ILE A 79 15.87 0.98 14.35
C ILE A 79 16.65 1.58 13.18
N SER A 80 17.87 1.09 12.92
CA SER A 80 18.68 1.57 11.79
C SER A 80 18.02 1.30 10.43
N LYS A 81 17.29 0.18 10.27
CA LYS A 81 16.52 -0.12 9.05
C LYS A 81 15.41 0.90 8.80
N CYS A 82 14.81 1.43 9.87
CA CYS A 82 13.76 2.44 9.81
C CYS A 82 14.28 3.87 9.58
N LYS A 83 15.61 4.09 9.52
CA LYS A 83 16.25 5.40 9.30
C LYS A 83 15.71 6.51 10.23
N ILE A 84 15.64 6.22 11.53
CA ILE A 84 15.10 7.15 12.53
C ILE A 84 16.17 8.12 13.01
N TYR A 85 15.89 9.42 12.89
CA TYR A 85 16.77 10.49 13.39
C TYR A 85 16.12 11.31 14.52
N ASN A 86 14.78 11.26 14.64
CA ASN A 86 14.02 12.02 15.64
C ASN A 86 13.20 11.07 16.52
N TYR A 87 13.04 11.41 17.79
CA TYR A 87 12.29 10.61 18.76
C TYR A 87 11.30 11.51 19.53
N PRO A 88 10.14 10.96 19.94
CA PRO A 88 9.53 9.73 19.46
C PRO A 88 9.08 9.83 17.98
N THR A 89 9.04 8.69 17.30
CA THR A 89 8.51 8.56 15.93
C THR A 89 7.48 7.44 15.89
N LEU A 90 6.34 7.68 15.23
CA LEU A 90 5.36 6.66 14.91
C LEU A 90 5.44 6.33 13.41
N LEU A 91 5.41 5.04 13.08
CA LEU A 91 5.35 4.55 11.70
C LEU A 91 4.16 3.62 11.53
N ILE A 92 3.56 3.66 10.35
CA ILE A 92 2.71 2.59 9.85
C ILE A 92 3.52 1.90 8.75
N ILE A 93 3.70 0.59 8.89
CA ILE A 93 4.43 -0.22 7.91
C ILE A 93 3.57 -1.42 7.49
N ASP A 94 3.83 -1.94 6.30
CA ASP A 94 3.16 -3.15 5.83
C ASP A 94 3.78 -4.44 6.37
N GLY A 95 3.11 -5.57 6.10
CA GLY A 95 3.59 -6.89 6.52
C GLY A 95 4.91 -7.36 5.88
N ASN A 96 5.44 -6.63 4.89
CA ASN A 96 6.75 -6.87 4.28
C ASN A 96 7.81 -5.85 4.74
N GLY A 97 7.46 -4.92 5.63
CA GLY A 97 8.36 -3.91 6.18
C GLY A 97 8.53 -2.66 5.33
N VAL A 98 7.68 -2.43 4.35
CA VAL A 98 7.67 -1.14 3.63
C VAL A 98 6.95 -0.12 4.49
N GLU A 99 7.59 1.03 4.68
CA GLU A 99 6.99 2.18 5.37
C GLU A 99 5.88 2.77 4.52
N ILE A 100 4.69 2.82 5.11
CA ILE A 100 3.50 3.42 4.51
C ILE A 100 3.38 4.87 4.94
N TYR A 101 3.58 5.16 6.23
CA TYR A 101 3.39 6.48 6.77
C TYR A 101 4.32 6.73 7.96
N ARG A 102 4.75 7.98 8.11
CA ARG A 102 5.63 8.42 9.20
C ARG A 102 5.12 9.68 9.85
N TYR A 103 5.09 9.64 11.17
CA TYR A 103 4.75 10.78 12.01
C TYR A 103 5.87 11.06 13.00
N ALA A 104 6.64 12.11 12.72
CA ALA A 104 7.80 12.51 13.52
C ALA A 104 7.52 13.68 14.48
N ASN A 105 6.28 14.17 14.54
CA ASN A 105 5.92 15.28 15.43
C ASN A 105 5.40 14.75 16.77
N SER A 106 6.30 14.57 17.73
CA SER A 106 5.99 14.05 19.06
C SER A 106 5.03 14.90 19.89
N LEU A 107 4.82 16.15 19.51
CA LEU A 107 4.03 17.10 20.29
C LEU A 107 2.53 17.05 19.96
N ASP A 108 2.10 16.45 18.87
CA ASP A 108 0.68 16.47 18.47
C ASP A 108 0.16 15.12 17.93
N LEU A 109 -0.13 14.16 18.81
CA LEU A 109 -0.72 12.91 18.34
C LEU A 109 -2.14 13.03 17.77
N MET A 110 -2.83 14.17 17.94
CA MET A 110 -4.10 14.41 17.25
C MET A 110 -3.88 14.48 15.74
N GLY A 111 -2.70 14.90 15.28
CA GLY A 111 -2.32 14.85 13.87
C GLY A 111 -2.06 13.44 13.32
N PHE A 112 -1.87 12.44 14.19
CA PHE A 112 -1.64 11.06 13.77
C PHE A 112 -2.93 10.23 13.67
N LYS A 113 -3.94 10.57 14.47
CA LYS A 113 -5.22 9.85 14.52
C LYS A 113 -5.91 9.73 13.15
N PRO A 114 -5.99 10.80 12.32
CA PRO A 114 -6.58 10.69 10.98
C PRO A 114 -5.88 9.63 10.10
N ALA A 115 -4.56 9.52 10.19
CA ALA A 115 -3.81 8.49 9.48
C ALA A 115 -4.18 7.08 9.97
N LEU A 116 -4.26 6.88 11.29
CA LEU A 116 -4.69 5.59 11.86
C LEU A 116 -6.11 5.20 11.42
N GLU A 117 -7.05 6.15 11.40
CA GLU A 117 -8.44 5.92 10.98
C GLU A 117 -8.52 5.57 9.49
N ASN A 118 -7.79 6.29 8.64
CA ASN A 118 -7.75 6.04 7.21
C ASN A 118 -7.08 4.70 6.87
N PHE A 119 -5.96 4.37 7.51
CA PHE A 119 -5.24 3.14 7.24
C PHE A 119 -5.88 1.89 7.86
N ASN A 120 -6.89 2.06 8.71
CA ASN A 120 -7.59 0.97 9.37
C ASN A 120 -8.29 0.02 8.37
N ASN A 121 -8.85 0.58 7.30
CA ASN A 121 -9.68 -0.16 6.35
C ASN A 121 -8.87 -0.78 5.22
N CYS A 122 -7.74 -1.43 5.53
CA CYS A 122 -6.94 -2.11 4.52
C CYS A 122 -7.73 -3.25 3.86
N PRO A 123 -7.88 -3.27 2.52
CA PRO A 123 -8.60 -4.32 1.82
C PRO A 123 -7.94 -5.69 2.02
N VAL A 124 -8.75 -6.73 2.21
CA VAL A 124 -8.28 -8.13 2.31
C VAL A 124 -7.49 -8.54 1.06
N SER A 125 -7.84 -8.01 -0.12
CA SER A 125 -7.10 -8.23 -1.37
C SER A 125 -5.66 -7.75 -1.29
N LEU A 126 -5.42 -6.53 -0.77
CA LEU A 126 -4.08 -5.97 -0.60
C LEU A 126 -3.24 -6.84 0.35
N ILE A 127 -3.81 -7.27 1.46
CA ILE A 127 -3.09 -8.17 2.38
C ILE A 127 -2.77 -9.52 1.72
N ASN A 128 -3.70 -10.11 0.97
CA ASN A 128 -3.44 -11.37 0.26
C ASN A 128 -2.28 -11.24 -0.72
N ASP A 129 -2.16 -10.09 -1.40
CA ASP A 129 -1.03 -9.80 -2.27
C ASP A 129 0.27 -9.60 -1.48
N LEU A 130 0.22 -8.87 -0.35
CA LEU A 130 1.36 -8.72 0.58
C LEU A 130 1.89 -10.09 1.05
N LYS A 131 0.99 -10.99 1.44
CA LYS A 131 1.32 -12.38 1.82
C LYS A 131 1.90 -13.16 0.65
N SER A 132 1.27 -13.07 -0.53
CA SER A 132 1.77 -13.76 -1.73
C SER A 132 3.17 -13.32 -2.11
N PHE A 133 3.52 -12.04 -1.91
CA PHE A 133 4.87 -11.55 -2.13
C PHE A 133 5.84 -11.99 -1.05
N ASN A 134 5.45 -12.00 0.21
CA ASN A 134 6.27 -12.53 1.29
C ASN A 134 6.71 -13.98 0.98
N GLU A 135 5.77 -14.80 0.49
CA GLU A 135 6.02 -16.21 0.16
C GLU A 135 6.82 -16.40 -1.14
N LYS A 136 6.51 -15.63 -2.19
CA LYS A 136 7.04 -15.88 -3.55
C LYS A 136 8.16 -14.95 -4.00
N ASN A 137 8.20 -13.73 -3.46
CA ASN A 137 9.17 -12.67 -3.74
C ASN A 137 9.63 -12.60 -5.20
N ASN A 138 8.68 -12.40 -6.12
CA ASN A 138 8.95 -12.37 -7.56
C ASN A 138 8.27 -11.18 -8.25
N TYR A 139 8.62 -10.97 -9.51
CA TYR A 139 8.09 -9.90 -10.36
C TYR A 139 6.54 -9.80 -10.33
N TYR A 140 5.83 -10.93 -10.46
CA TYR A 140 4.37 -10.93 -10.54
C TYR A 140 3.70 -10.65 -9.20
N SER A 141 4.27 -11.09 -8.09
CA SER A 141 3.74 -10.73 -6.76
C SER A 141 4.04 -9.26 -6.42
N ALA A 142 5.19 -8.72 -6.80
CA ALA A 142 5.53 -7.31 -6.60
C ALA A 142 4.60 -6.36 -7.37
N ILE A 143 4.32 -6.65 -8.65
CA ILE A 143 3.38 -5.85 -9.46
C ILE A 143 1.98 -5.86 -8.85
N ARG A 144 1.49 -7.03 -8.42
CA ARG A 144 0.14 -7.13 -7.86
C ARG A 144 -0.02 -6.26 -6.62
N ILE A 145 0.98 -6.24 -5.73
CA ILE A 145 0.97 -5.33 -4.58
C ILE A 145 0.95 -3.88 -5.02
N ALA A 146 1.80 -3.47 -5.97
CA ALA A 146 1.81 -2.10 -6.44
C ALA A 146 0.43 -1.66 -6.96
N GLN A 147 -0.23 -2.52 -7.75
CA GLN A 147 -1.58 -2.27 -8.24
C GLN A 147 -2.61 -2.23 -7.10
N SER A 148 -2.54 -3.15 -6.13
CA SER A 148 -3.44 -3.19 -4.98
C SER A 148 -3.27 -1.97 -4.06
N TYR A 149 -2.05 -1.42 -3.94
CA TYR A 149 -1.84 -0.13 -3.26
C TYR A 149 -2.48 1.02 -4.02
N LEU A 150 -2.31 1.11 -5.34
CA LEU A 150 -3.02 2.12 -6.13
C LEU A 150 -4.53 2.03 -5.90
N ASP A 151 -5.10 0.82 -5.92
CA ASP A 151 -6.53 0.61 -5.71
C ASP A 151 -6.96 1.02 -4.30
N TYR A 152 -6.14 0.68 -3.31
CA TYR A 152 -6.36 1.10 -1.93
C TYR A 152 -6.33 2.63 -1.76
N SER A 153 -5.53 3.35 -2.55
CA SER A 153 -5.52 4.82 -2.49
C SER A 153 -6.87 5.46 -2.79
N LEU A 154 -7.77 4.76 -3.49
CA LEU A 154 -9.12 5.27 -3.80
C LEU A 154 -10.05 5.30 -2.58
N SER A 155 -9.71 4.59 -1.49
CA SER A 155 -10.46 4.63 -0.23
C SER A 155 -9.87 5.55 0.82
N LEU A 156 -8.81 6.29 0.50
CA LEU A 156 -8.10 7.17 1.44
C LEU A 156 -8.42 8.64 1.20
N GLU A 157 -8.28 9.43 2.26
CA GLU A 157 -8.26 10.89 2.17
C GLU A 157 -7.11 11.41 1.29
N ALA A 158 -7.36 12.53 0.61
CA ALA A 158 -6.47 13.08 -0.43
C ALA A 158 -5.03 13.34 0.07
N ASN A 159 -4.87 13.81 1.30
CA ASN A 159 -3.57 14.08 1.94
C ASN A 159 -2.73 12.81 2.20
N LEU A 160 -3.36 11.63 2.27
CA LEU A 160 -2.69 10.35 2.52
C LEU A 160 -2.43 9.55 1.24
N LYS A 161 -3.12 9.88 0.13
CA LYS A 161 -2.93 9.21 -1.16
C LYS A 161 -1.48 9.27 -1.65
N PHE A 162 -0.79 10.38 -1.40
CA PHE A 162 0.62 10.56 -1.82
C PHE A 162 1.56 9.50 -1.23
N GLU A 163 1.32 9.14 0.03
CA GLU A 163 2.12 8.16 0.76
C GLU A 163 1.94 6.76 0.15
N ILE A 164 0.72 6.42 -0.24
CA ILE A 164 0.44 5.17 -0.97
C ILE A 164 1.07 5.16 -2.37
N TYR A 165 1.10 6.28 -3.07
CA TYR A 165 1.79 6.35 -4.35
C TYR A 165 3.29 6.10 -4.22
N HIS A 166 3.90 6.55 -3.11
CA HIS A 166 5.29 6.22 -2.80
C HIS A 166 5.49 4.72 -2.59
N VAL A 167 4.62 4.07 -1.81
CA VAL A 167 4.67 2.62 -1.59
C VAL A 167 4.52 1.85 -2.91
N CYS A 168 3.60 2.25 -3.77
CA CYS A 168 3.46 1.70 -5.12
C CYS A 168 4.78 1.80 -5.90
N ASP A 169 5.42 2.97 -5.94
CA ASP A 169 6.70 3.16 -6.63
C ASP A 169 7.81 2.25 -6.08
N LEU A 170 7.85 2.03 -4.75
CA LEU A 170 8.80 1.12 -4.12
C LEU A 170 8.60 -0.32 -4.59
N TYR A 171 7.35 -0.79 -4.65
CA TYR A 171 7.04 -2.13 -5.14
C TYR A 171 7.28 -2.28 -6.65
N LEU A 172 7.03 -1.24 -7.44
CA LEU A 172 7.37 -1.25 -8.87
C LEU A 172 8.89 -1.32 -9.09
N LYS A 173 9.68 -0.54 -8.33
CA LYS A 173 11.16 -0.62 -8.34
C LYS A 173 11.64 -2.00 -7.91
N LYS A 174 11.00 -2.60 -6.90
CA LYS A 174 11.29 -3.96 -6.46
C LYS A 174 10.99 -4.97 -7.57
N ALA A 175 9.86 -4.84 -8.27
CA ALA A 175 9.51 -5.69 -9.40
C ALA A 175 10.59 -5.64 -10.49
N ILE A 176 11.05 -4.44 -10.87
CA ILE A 176 12.14 -4.27 -11.84
C ILE A 176 13.41 -5.00 -11.39
N SER A 177 13.80 -4.85 -10.11
CA SER A 177 15.01 -5.51 -9.58
C SER A 177 14.94 -7.04 -9.59
N LEU A 178 13.74 -7.61 -9.69
CA LEU A 178 13.50 -9.06 -9.73
C LEU A 178 13.47 -9.62 -11.16
N VAL A 179 13.49 -8.76 -12.19
CA VAL A 179 13.55 -9.17 -13.60
C VAL A 179 15.00 -9.32 -14.04
N LYS A 180 15.36 -10.45 -14.62
CA LYS A 180 16.71 -10.70 -15.16
C LYS A 180 16.70 -10.51 -16.67
N LYS A 181 17.77 -9.91 -17.22
CA LYS A 181 17.95 -9.77 -18.69
C LYS A 181 17.90 -11.09 -19.46
N SER A 182 18.19 -12.20 -18.78
CA SER A 182 18.10 -13.57 -19.33
C SER A 182 16.67 -14.13 -19.38
N ASP A 183 15.67 -13.44 -18.81
CA ASP A 183 14.29 -13.91 -18.81
C ASP A 183 13.74 -13.90 -20.25
N LYS A 184 13.10 -15.00 -20.66
CA LYS A 184 12.47 -15.11 -21.99
C LYS A 184 11.48 -13.99 -22.29
N LEU A 185 10.84 -13.44 -21.26
CA LEU A 185 9.84 -12.37 -21.36
C LEU A 185 10.39 -11.04 -20.83
N TYR A 186 11.71 -10.81 -20.88
CA TYR A 186 12.33 -9.60 -20.33
C TYR A 186 11.69 -8.32 -20.87
N ASP A 187 11.67 -8.12 -22.19
CA ASP A 187 11.14 -6.90 -22.81
C ASP A 187 9.66 -6.70 -22.52
N GLU A 188 8.87 -7.78 -22.52
CA GLU A 188 7.46 -7.75 -22.17
C GLU A 188 7.23 -7.33 -20.72
N LYS A 189 8.04 -7.83 -19.79
CA LYS A 189 7.97 -7.44 -18.37
C LYS A 189 8.38 -5.99 -18.17
N ILE A 190 9.45 -5.54 -18.83
CA ILE A 190 9.90 -4.15 -18.75
C ILE A 190 8.81 -3.21 -19.30
N GLN A 191 8.22 -3.51 -20.46
CA GLN A 191 7.12 -2.70 -20.99
C GLN A 191 5.92 -2.65 -20.03
N LYS A 192 5.55 -3.78 -19.42
CA LYS A 192 4.45 -3.79 -18.46
C LYS A 192 4.75 -2.87 -17.27
N MET A 193 5.99 -2.85 -16.78
CA MET A 193 6.42 -1.94 -15.72
C MET A 193 6.29 -0.48 -16.14
N GLU A 194 6.74 -0.13 -17.35
CA GLU A 194 6.63 1.23 -17.89
C GLU A 194 5.18 1.69 -17.97
N ILE A 195 4.27 0.82 -18.43
CA ILE A 195 2.83 1.11 -18.45
C ILE A 195 2.29 1.32 -17.02
N LEU A 196 2.67 0.44 -16.09
CA LEU A 196 2.22 0.52 -14.69
C LEU A 196 2.71 1.77 -13.96
N MET A 197 3.93 2.23 -14.23
CA MET A 197 4.46 3.46 -13.64
C MET A 197 3.62 4.69 -14.03
N LYS A 198 2.99 4.67 -15.21
CA LYS A 198 2.08 5.72 -15.68
C LYS A 198 0.72 5.71 -14.98
N PHE A 199 0.33 4.61 -14.30
CA PHE A 199 -0.96 4.55 -13.59
C PHE A 199 -1.04 5.60 -12.50
N LYS A 200 0.07 5.86 -11.80
CA LYS A 200 0.12 6.89 -10.78
C LYS A 200 -0.37 8.26 -11.29
N LEU A 201 -0.03 8.62 -12.53
CA LEU A 201 -0.51 9.87 -13.16
C LEU A 201 -2.03 9.88 -13.30
N ALA A 202 -2.63 8.78 -13.72
CA ALA A 202 -4.09 8.65 -13.82
C ALA A 202 -4.75 8.76 -12.43
N TYR A 203 -4.19 8.11 -11.41
CA TYR A 203 -4.72 8.15 -10.04
C TYR A 203 -4.57 9.54 -9.42
N GLN A 204 -3.48 10.25 -9.74
CA GLN A 204 -3.24 11.65 -9.36
C GLN A 204 -4.01 12.66 -10.21
N LYS A 205 -4.81 12.20 -11.19
CA LYS A 205 -5.52 13.03 -12.17
C LYS A 205 -4.62 13.97 -12.98
N ASN A 206 -3.33 13.64 -13.12
CA ASN A 206 -2.41 14.36 -13.98
C ASN A 206 -2.53 13.85 -15.43
N PHE A 207 -3.71 14.06 -16.01
CA PHE A 207 -4.04 13.61 -17.36
C PHE A 207 -3.23 14.33 -18.47
N PRO A 208 -2.90 15.63 -18.36
CA PRO A 208 -2.05 16.27 -19.37
C PRO A 208 -0.69 15.56 -19.53
N GLU A 209 0.01 15.31 -18.42
CA GLU A 209 1.30 14.59 -18.45
C GLU A 209 1.12 13.14 -18.88
N LEU A 210 0.04 12.48 -18.44
CA LEU A 210 -0.27 11.13 -18.87
C LEU A 210 -0.46 11.05 -20.40
N ASN A 211 -1.20 12.00 -20.99
CA ASN A 211 -1.45 12.07 -22.42
C ASN A 211 -0.14 12.22 -23.21
N GLU A 212 0.75 13.10 -22.75
CA GLU A 212 2.09 13.23 -23.33
C GLU A 212 2.83 11.89 -23.32
N GLN A 213 2.86 11.20 -22.17
CA GLN A 213 3.56 9.92 -22.02
C GLN A 213 2.92 8.75 -22.79
N LEU A 214 1.63 8.81 -23.12
CA LEU A 214 0.93 7.78 -23.90
C LEU A 214 1.11 7.94 -25.42
N SER A 215 1.30 9.17 -25.90
CA SER A 215 1.47 9.48 -27.31
C SER A 215 2.75 8.90 -27.93
N TYR A 216 3.78 8.67 -27.11
CA TYR A 216 5.06 8.08 -27.55
C TYR A 216 5.02 6.54 -27.70
N ASP A 217 4.01 5.84 -27.16
CA ASP A 217 3.96 4.37 -27.06
C ASP A 217 3.32 3.65 -28.27
N ASP A 218 2.85 4.38 -29.28
CA ASP A 218 1.75 3.93 -30.16
C ASP A 218 2.05 2.81 -31.18
N LYS A 219 3.27 2.26 -31.24
CA LYS A 219 3.61 1.29 -32.30
C LYS A 219 3.96 -0.12 -31.86
N PHE A 220 4.25 -0.39 -30.59
CA PHE A 220 4.67 -1.73 -30.17
C PHE A 220 4.26 -2.08 -28.74
N THR A 221 3.00 -2.44 -28.49
CA THR A 221 2.58 -3.07 -27.22
C THR A 221 2.51 -4.59 -27.39
N PHE A 222 3.18 -5.34 -26.51
CA PHE A 222 3.07 -6.80 -26.43
C PHE A 222 1.62 -7.20 -26.13
N GLU A 223 1.16 -8.32 -26.70
CA GLU A 223 -0.24 -8.76 -26.61
C GLU A 223 -0.74 -8.85 -25.15
N SER A 224 0.08 -9.44 -24.28
CA SER A 224 -0.21 -9.59 -22.84
C SER A 224 -0.32 -8.27 -22.07
N ASN A 225 0.18 -7.18 -22.65
CA ASN A 225 0.16 -5.83 -22.06
C ASN A 225 -0.89 -4.92 -22.70
N LYS A 226 -1.57 -5.36 -23.77
CA LYS A 226 -2.57 -4.53 -24.46
C LYS A 226 -3.73 -4.14 -23.55
N LEU A 227 -4.25 -5.09 -22.77
CA LEU A 227 -5.39 -4.83 -21.89
C LEU A 227 -5.08 -3.71 -20.88
N ILE A 228 -3.91 -3.77 -20.24
CA ILE A 228 -3.51 -2.78 -19.25
C ILE A 228 -3.17 -1.42 -19.88
N SER A 229 -2.61 -1.43 -21.10
CA SER A 229 -2.41 -0.23 -21.90
C SER A 229 -3.74 0.44 -22.29
N TYR A 230 -4.70 -0.35 -22.77
CA TYR A 230 -6.03 0.16 -23.14
C TYR A 230 -6.79 0.71 -21.96
N PHE A 231 -6.67 0.12 -20.77
CA PHE A 231 -7.26 0.69 -19.56
C PHE A 231 -6.74 2.11 -19.28
N LEU A 232 -5.42 2.31 -19.36
CA LEU A 232 -4.81 3.61 -19.11
C LEU A 232 -5.23 4.65 -20.18
N ARG A 233 -5.26 4.22 -21.45
CA ARG A 233 -5.76 5.06 -22.56
C ARG A 233 -7.23 5.41 -22.40
N TYR A 234 -8.05 4.44 -21.99
CA TYR A 234 -9.47 4.65 -21.75
C TYR A 234 -9.70 5.73 -20.69
N ILE A 235 -9.03 5.63 -19.54
CA ILE A 235 -9.13 6.65 -18.47
C ILE A 235 -8.72 8.03 -19.01
N ASN A 236 -7.56 8.11 -19.68
CA ASN A 236 -7.04 9.37 -20.21
C ASN A 236 -8.02 10.01 -21.21
N SER A 237 -8.45 9.24 -22.22
CA SER A 237 -9.37 9.70 -23.26
C SER A 237 -10.74 10.09 -22.70
N LYS A 238 -11.24 9.37 -21.70
CA LYS A 238 -12.50 9.69 -21.02
C LYS A 238 -12.38 10.97 -20.20
N SER A 239 -11.28 11.16 -19.48
CA SER A 239 -11.05 12.37 -18.67
C SER A 239 -10.94 13.65 -19.51
N GLN A 240 -10.32 13.56 -20.68
CA GLN A 240 -10.05 14.69 -21.57
C GLN A 240 -11.10 14.85 -22.67
N ASN A 241 -12.12 13.98 -22.70
CA ASN A 241 -13.14 13.93 -23.75
C ASN A 241 -12.54 13.94 -25.17
N THR A 242 -11.50 13.13 -25.39
CA THR A 242 -10.78 13.10 -26.67
C THR A 242 -11.58 12.35 -27.75
N ASN A 243 -11.33 12.69 -29.01
CA ASN A 243 -11.92 12.00 -30.17
C ASN A 243 -11.53 10.50 -30.25
N GLU A 244 -10.50 10.06 -29.52
CA GLU A 244 -10.04 8.67 -29.50
C GLU A 244 -10.95 7.75 -28.67
N LEU A 245 -11.80 8.29 -27.80
CA LEU A 245 -12.61 7.52 -26.86
C LEU A 245 -13.44 6.44 -27.57
N ALA A 246 -14.16 6.80 -28.64
CA ALA A 246 -14.99 5.86 -29.39
C ALA A 246 -14.17 4.72 -30.02
N SER A 247 -12.94 5.01 -30.48
CA SER A 247 -12.04 4.00 -31.03
C SER A 247 -11.55 3.04 -29.94
N ILE A 248 -11.18 3.57 -28.77
CA ILE A 248 -10.76 2.76 -27.62
C ILE A 248 -11.93 1.91 -27.12
N GLU A 249 -13.13 2.48 -26.98
CA GLU A 249 -14.33 1.76 -26.56
C GLU A 249 -14.68 0.59 -27.49
N SER A 250 -14.50 0.76 -28.80
CA SER A 250 -14.68 -0.34 -29.75
C SER A 250 -13.66 -1.46 -29.56
N LYS A 251 -12.42 -1.13 -29.21
CA LYS A 251 -11.33 -2.11 -28.98
C LYS A 251 -11.49 -2.85 -27.66
N ILE A 252 -11.86 -2.16 -26.59
CA ILE A 252 -11.98 -2.77 -25.24
C ILE A 252 -13.12 -3.80 -25.17
N LYS A 253 -14.19 -3.64 -25.96
CA LYS A 253 -15.29 -4.62 -26.08
C LYS A 253 -14.85 -6.00 -26.55
N GLN A 254 -13.65 -6.11 -27.12
CA GLN A 254 -13.07 -7.39 -27.57
C GLN A 254 -12.40 -8.16 -26.42
N TYR A 255 -12.18 -7.53 -25.27
CA TYR A 255 -11.55 -8.14 -24.10
C TYR A 255 -12.61 -8.54 -23.06
N GLU A 256 -12.73 -9.85 -22.82
CA GLU A 256 -13.60 -10.38 -21.76
C GLU A 256 -13.16 -9.86 -20.38
N GLY A 257 -14.12 -9.41 -19.56
CA GLY A 257 -13.87 -8.92 -18.20
C GLY A 257 -13.37 -7.47 -18.11
N PHE A 258 -13.38 -6.73 -19.23
CA PHE A 258 -13.01 -5.31 -19.21
C PHE A 258 -14.02 -4.43 -18.47
N GLU A 259 -15.23 -4.92 -18.21
CA GLU A 259 -16.28 -4.22 -17.47
C GLU A 259 -15.81 -3.77 -16.08
N ASP A 260 -14.98 -4.58 -15.40
CA ASP A 260 -14.44 -4.22 -14.10
C ASP A 260 -13.40 -3.09 -14.18
N TYR A 261 -12.65 -3.03 -15.30
CA TYR A 261 -11.77 -1.90 -15.59
C TYR A 261 -12.57 -0.62 -15.87
N ILE A 262 -13.73 -0.71 -16.53
CA ILE A 262 -14.60 0.47 -16.73
C ILE A 262 -15.10 1.00 -15.38
N LYS A 263 -15.62 0.13 -14.51
CA LYS A 263 -16.07 0.53 -13.16
C LYS A 263 -14.94 1.20 -12.37
N LYS A 264 -13.73 0.65 -12.47
CA LYS A 264 -12.54 1.18 -11.83
C LYS A 264 -12.13 2.54 -12.39
N ALA A 265 -12.18 2.72 -13.72
CA ALA A 265 -11.95 4.01 -14.36
C ALA A 265 -12.94 5.06 -13.85
N ASP A 266 -14.23 4.70 -13.75
CA ASP A 266 -15.27 5.60 -13.26
C ASP A 266 -15.04 6.00 -11.80
N LEU A 267 -14.60 5.06 -10.97
CA LEU A 267 -14.21 5.35 -9.58
C LEU A 267 -13.01 6.30 -9.51
N ILE A 268 -11.97 6.09 -10.33
CA ILE A 268 -10.80 6.99 -10.37
C ILE A 268 -11.22 8.40 -10.78
N LEU A 269 -12.10 8.51 -11.78
CA LEU A 269 -12.55 9.80 -12.31
C LEU A 269 -13.50 10.54 -11.36
N SER A 270 -14.31 9.83 -10.56
CA SER A 270 -15.29 10.43 -9.65
C SER A 270 -14.72 10.97 -8.33
N GLN A 271 -13.51 10.54 -7.94
CA GLN A 271 -12.89 10.92 -6.66
C GLN A 271 -12.50 12.41 -6.61
N GLU A 272 -12.90 13.12 -5.56
CA GLU A 272 -12.42 14.50 -5.33
C GLU A 272 -10.96 14.50 -4.83
N PHE A 273 -10.21 15.55 -5.19
CA PHE A 273 -8.80 15.75 -4.85
C PHE A 273 -8.64 16.99 -3.97
#